data_AF-A0A2E7L647-F1
#
_entry.id   AF-A0A2E7L647-F1
#
_cell.length_a   1.000
_cell.length_b   1.000
_cell.length_c   1.000
_cell.angle_alpha   90.00
_cell.angle_beta   90.00
_cell.angle_gamma   90.00
#
_symmetry.space_group_name_H-M   'P 1'
#
loop_
_entity.id
_entity.type
_entity.pdbx_description
1 polymer ?
#
loop_
_entity_poly.entity_id
_entity_poly.type
_entity_poly.pdbx_seq_one_letter_code
_entity_poly.pdbx_strand_id
1 'polypeptide(L)'
;MKKLVVALSLFAFCGALATVVLAADEAKPKHTIKQVMKVAMKDGLCKKVAGGKGTQEDKNKLLDAFVSLLENKPKKGDAASWNAKAGALVIAAAKVATGRKGAEAELKKAASCGACHKAHK
;
A
#
# COMPACT_ATOMS: atom_id res chain seq x y z
N MET A 1 22.23 42.33 5.86
CA MET A 1 23.67 42.37 6.22
C MET A 1 23.94 41.34 7.31
N LYS A 2 24.71 40.30 6.97
CA LYS A 2 25.65 39.49 7.77
C LYS A 2 25.39 39.50 9.30
N LYS A 3 25.11 38.36 9.93
CA LYS A 3 26.12 37.43 10.49
C LYS A 3 25.42 36.08 10.80
N LEU A 4 25.82 34.97 10.18
CA LEU A 4 26.98 34.11 10.44
C LEU A 4 26.70 33.02 11.49
N VAL A 5 26.76 31.80 10.95
CA VAL A 5 26.75 30.47 11.54
C VAL A 5 27.88 30.29 12.57
N VAL A 6 27.69 29.29 13.44
CA VAL A 6 28.68 28.44 14.13
C VAL A 6 28.68 28.61 15.65
N ALA A 7 28.10 27.62 16.33
CA ALA A 7 28.65 27.08 17.57
C ALA A 7 28.31 25.59 17.65
N LEU A 8 29.24 24.78 17.15
CA LEU A 8 29.34 23.36 17.42
C LEU A 8 29.72 23.22 18.91
N SER A 9 28.79 22.75 19.75
CA SER A 9 29.11 22.41 21.14
C SER A 9 28.70 20.96 21.40
N LEU A 10 29.70 20.11 21.25
CA LEU A 10 29.72 18.72 21.69
C LEU A 10 29.61 18.72 23.22
N PHE A 11 28.40 18.48 23.75
CA PHE A 11 28.19 18.16 25.15
C PHE A 11 27.62 16.75 25.23
N ALA A 12 28.47 15.82 25.66
CA ALA A 12 28.06 14.48 26.06
C ALA A 12 27.19 14.58 27.32
N PHE A 13 25.88 14.34 27.16
CA PHE A 13 24.97 14.12 28.27
C PHE A 13 24.31 12.75 28.09
N CYS A 14 24.83 11.76 28.83
CA CYS A 14 24.16 10.49 29.06
C CYS A 14 22.86 10.75 29.81
N GLY A 15 21.72 10.40 29.22
CA GLY A 15 20.45 10.40 29.95
C GLY A 15 19.24 10.32 29.04
N ALA A 16 18.79 9.09 28.78
CA ALA A 16 17.51 8.73 28.17
C ALA A 16 17.22 9.32 26.78
N LEU A 17 17.63 8.56 25.75
CA LEU A 17 16.85 8.49 24.51
C LEU A 17 15.44 7.99 24.90
N ALA A 18 14.53 8.92 25.16
CA ALA A 18 13.11 8.68 24.99
C ALA A 18 12.91 8.44 23.49
N THR A 19 13.00 7.17 23.10
CA THR A 19 12.45 6.71 21.83
C THR A 19 10.99 7.12 21.85
N VAL A 20 10.68 8.20 21.16
CA VAL A 20 9.31 8.48 20.71
C VAL A 20 8.99 7.34 19.76
N VAL A 21 8.49 6.26 20.32
CA VAL A 21 7.73 5.27 19.57
C VAL A 21 6.50 6.05 19.12
N LEU A 22 6.59 6.60 17.91
CA LEU A 22 5.40 6.89 17.13
C LEU A 22 4.69 5.54 17.03
N ALA A 23 3.77 5.28 17.94
CA ALA A 23 2.75 4.27 17.75
C ALA A 23 1.94 4.80 16.57
N ALA A 24 2.37 4.42 15.36
CA ALA A 24 1.51 4.49 14.20
C ALA A 24 0.29 3.68 14.60
N ASP A 25 -0.83 4.37 14.81
CA ASP A 25 -2.13 3.76 15.02
C ASP A 25 -2.36 2.87 13.80
N GLU A 26 -2.07 1.57 13.94
CA GLU A 26 -2.10 0.65 12.82
C GLU A 26 -3.57 0.49 12.44
N ALA A 27 -3.98 1.22 11.40
CA ALA A 27 -5.32 1.17 10.86
C ALA A 27 -5.76 -0.28 10.73
N LYS A 28 -6.78 -0.67 11.51
CA LYS A 28 -7.24 -2.05 11.52
C LYS A 28 -7.85 -2.37 10.17
N PRO A 29 -7.32 -3.36 9.42
CA PRO A 29 -7.80 -3.65 8.09
C PRO A 29 -9.27 -4.06 8.13
N LYS A 30 -10.08 -3.42 7.30
CA LYS A 30 -11.52 -3.73 7.16
C LYS A 30 -11.75 -5.14 6.63
N HIS A 31 -10.87 -5.62 5.74
CA HIS A 31 -10.89 -6.99 5.20
C HIS A 31 -9.56 -7.69 5.45
N THR A 32 -9.61 -8.99 5.75
CA THR A 32 -8.40 -9.82 5.84
C THR A 32 -7.76 -10.07 4.46
N ILE A 33 -6.47 -10.39 4.42
CA ILE A 33 -5.77 -10.81 3.17
C ILE A 33 -6.57 -11.87 2.41
N LYS A 34 -7.15 -12.87 3.09
CA LYS A 34 -7.91 -13.95 2.45
C LYS A 34 -9.17 -13.43 1.75
N GLN A 35 -9.91 -12.52 2.40
CA GLN A 35 -11.12 -11.92 1.82
C GLN A 35 -10.78 -11.05 0.62
N VAL A 36 -9.75 -10.21 0.73
CA VAL A 36 -9.26 -9.40 -0.41
C VAL A 36 -8.87 -10.30 -1.57
N MET A 37 -8.02 -11.29 -1.35
CA MET A 37 -7.56 -12.17 -2.43
C MET A 37 -8.70 -12.96 -3.06
N LYS A 38 -9.72 -13.35 -2.28
CA LYS A 38 -10.93 -13.98 -2.80
C LYS A 38 -11.69 -13.01 -3.73
N VAL A 39 -12.11 -11.86 -3.22
CA VAL A 39 -12.99 -10.93 -3.97
C VAL A 39 -12.25 -10.22 -5.10
N ALA A 40 -11.09 -9.65 -4.82
CA ALA A 40 -10.34 -8.84 -5.79
C ALA A 40 -9.70 -9.72 -6.88
N MET A 41 -9.04 -10.82 -6.50
CA MET A 41 -8.21 -11.59 -7.44
C MET A 41 -8.92 -12.85 -7.94
N LYS A 42 -9.42 -13.72 -7.04
CA LYS A 42 -9.99 -15.02 -7.40
C LYS A 42 -11.36 -14.92 -8.08
N ASP A 43 -12.26 -14.11 -7.54
CA ASP A 43 -13.62 -13.89 -8.06
C ASP A 43 -13.62 -12.92 -9.26
N GLY A 44 -12.46 -12.36 -9.61
CA GLY A 44 -12.23 -11.66 -10.87
C GLY A 44 -12.55 -10.17 -10.90
N LEU A 45 -12.82 -9.52 -9.76
CA LEU A 45 -13.09 -8.07 -9.70
C LEU A 45 -11.94 -7.24 -10.27
N CYS A 46 -10.70 -7.53 -9.91
CA CYS A 46 -9.52 -6.85 -10.44
C CYS A 46 -9.40 -7.02 -11.95
N LYS A 47 -9.69 -8.22 -12.47
CA LYS A 47 -9.70 -8.49 -13.93
C LYS A 47 -10.80 -7.72 -14.64
N LYS A 48 -12.00 -7.63 -14.04
CA LYS A 48 -13.14 -6.85 -14.56
C LYS A 48 -12.77 -5.36 -14.67
N VAL A 49 -12.23 -4.79 -13.60
CA VAL A 49 -11.83 -3.37 -13.53
C VAL A 49 -10.65 -3.08 -14.46
N ALA A 50 -9.60 -3.88 -14.44
CA ALA A 50 -8.45 -3.73 -15.34
C ALA A 50 -8.77 -4.01 -16.82
N GLY A 51 -9.92 -4.62 -17.10
CA GLY A 51 -10.43 -4.82 -18.46
C GLY A 51 -11.33 -3.68 -18.94
N GLY A 52 -11.52 -2.62 -18.15
CA GLY A 52 -12.43 -1.51 -18.48
C GLY A 52 -13.91 -1.86 -18.40
N LYS A 53 -14.27 -3.02 -17.84
CA LYS A 53 -15.65 -3.52 -17.75
C LYS A 53 -16.29 -3.29 -16.37
N GLY A 54 -15.57 -2.65 -15.46
CA GLY A 54 -16.03 -2.37 -14.10
C GLY A 54 -16.87 -1.10 -14.04
N THR A 55 -17.97 -1.13 -13.28
CA THR A 55 -18.74 0.07 -12.90
C THR A 55 -17.91 0.92 -11.93
N GLN A 56 -18.36 2.15 -11.63
CA GLN A 56 -17.70 2.96 -10.61
C GLN A 56 -17.71 2.30 -9.23
N GLU A 57 -18.80 1.58 -8.91
CA GLU A 57 -18.89 0.78 -7.69
C GLU A 57 -17.82 -0.34 -7.66
N ASP A 58 -17.63 -1.06 -8.78
CA ASP A 58 -16.58 -2.08 -8.88
C ASP A 58 -15.18 -1.49 -8.63
N LYS A 59 -14.92 -0.31 -9.20
CA LYS A 59 -13.64 0.40 -9.04
C LYS A 59 -13.39 0.79 -7.58
N ASN A 60 -14.40 1.36 -6.92
CA ASN A 60 -14.33 1.76 -5.52
C ASN A 60 -14.19 0.54 -4.60
N LYS A 61 -14.92 -0.54 -4.87
CA LYS A 61 -14.82 -1.80 -4.12
C LYS A 61 -13.43 -2.43 -4.25
N LEU A 62 -12.83 -2.35 -5.44
CA LEU A 62 -11.46 -2.84 -5.66
C LEU A 62 -10.44 -1.99 -4.89
N LEU A 63 -10.60 -0.67 -4.89
CA LEU A 63 -9.76 0.23 -4.13
C LEU A 63 -9.85 -0.04 -2.62
N ASP A 64 -11.06 -0.14 -2.06
CA ASP A 64 -11.29 -0.49 -0.64
C ASP A 64 -10.60 -1.81 -0.26
N ALA A 65 -10.72 -2.82 -1.14
CA ALA A 65 -10.10 -4.12 -0.92
C ALA A 65 -8.55 -4.03 -0.90
N PHE A 66 -7.94 -3.24 -1.79
CA PHE A 66 -6.47 -3.07 -1.80
C PHE A 66 -5.95 -2.17 -0.68
N VAL A 67 -6.71 -1.17 -0.24
CA VAL A 67 -6.37 -0.40 0.96
C VAL A 67 -6.35 -1.34 2.16
N SER A 68 -7.39 -2.15 2.33
CA SER A 68 -7.42 -3.19 3.37
C SER A 68 -6.22 -4.12 3.25
N LEU A 69 -5.82 -4.51 2.02
CA LEU A 69 -4.64 -5.38 1.83
C LEU A 69 -3.35 -4.74 2.37
N LEU A 70 -3.14 -3.46 2.07
CA LEU A 70 -1.96 -2.71 2.53
C LEU A 70 -1.94 -2.59 4.06
N GLU A 71 -3.11 -2.41 4.68
CA GLU A 71 -3.28 -2.35 6.14
C GLU A 71 -3.06 -3.71 6.84
N ASN A 72 -3.14 -4.83 6.12
CA ASN A 72 -2.77 -6.12 6.68
C ASN A 72 -1.24 -6.28 6.73
N LYS A 73 -0.76 -6.99 7.75
CA LYS A 73 0.64 -7.47 7.79
C LYS A 73 0.82 -8.75 6.96
N PRO A 74 1.92 -8.87 6.18
CA PRO A 74 2.22 -10.09 5.47
C PRO A 74 2.48 -11.25 6.45
N LYS A 75 2.06 -12.46 6.10
CA LYS A 75 2.37 -13.66 6.90
C LYS A 75 3.79 -14.18 6.67
N LYS A 76 4.40 -13.82 5.54
CA LYS A 76 5.73 -14.21 5.10
C LYS A 76 6.38 -13.06 4.33
N GLY A 77 7.70 -13.02 4.31
CA GLY A 77 8.48 -11.99 3.63
C GLY A 77 8.52 -10.67 4.41
N ASP A 78 9.17 -9.67 3.83
CA ASP A 78 9.44 -8.41 4.49
C ASP A 78 8.34 -7.36 4.29
N ALA A 79 8.17 -6.48 5.29
CA ALA A 79 7.17 -5.44 5.28
C ALA A 79 7.40 -4.40 4.17
N ALA A 80 8.65 -4.13 3.79
CA ALA A 80 8.95 -3.16 2.73
C ALA A 80 8.49 -3.66 1.35
N SER A 81 8.75 -4.92 1.02
CA SER A 81 8.25 -5.61 -0.18
C SER A 81 6.73 -5.64 -0.20
N TRP A 82 6.10 -5.91 0.95
CA TRP A 82 4.64 -5.89 1.08
C TRP A 82 4.07 -4.51 0.78
N ASN A 83 4.57 -3.48 1.46
CA ASN A 83 4.13 -2.10 1.28
C ASN A 83 4.34 -1.62 -0.16
N ALA A 84 5.47 -1.98 -0.78
CA ALA A 84 5.74 -1.64 -2.18
C ALA A 84 4.72 -2.30 -3.13
N LYS A 85 4.42 -3.59 -2.95
CA LYS A 85 3.51 -4.34 -3.84
C LYS A 85 2.05 -4.02 -3.59
N ALA A 86 1.59 -4.04 -2.34
CA ALA A 86 0.22 -3.68 -1.97
C ALA A 86 -0.03 -2.18 -2.23
N GLY A 87 0.93 -1.32 -1.96
CA GLY A 87 0.86 0.11 -2.29
C GLY A 87 0.74 0.38 -3.79
N ALA A 88 1.50 -0.35 -4.62
CA ALA A 88 1.35 -0.25 -6.08
C ALA A 88 -0.06 -0.64 -6.56
N LEU A 89 -0.68 -1.65 -5.94
CA LEU A 89 -2.07 -2.02 -6.21
C LEU A 89 -3.06 -0.91 -5.82
N VAL A 90 -2.89 -0.32 -4.62
CA VAL A 90 -3.72 0.81 -4.15
C VAL A 90 -3.63 1.99 -5.12
N ILE A 91 -2.41 2.40 -5.49
CA ILE A 91 -2.19 3.52 -6.40
C ILE A 91 -2.83 3.24 -7.76
N ALA A 92 -2.63 2.05 -8.32
CA ALA A 92 -3.20 1.71 -9.62
C ALA A 92 -4.73 1.66 -9.58
N ALA A 93 -5.33 1.07 -8.53
CA ALA A 93 -6.78 1.06 -8.36
C ALA A 93 -7.35 2.47 -8.16
N ALA A 94 -6.66 3.35 -7.42
CA ALA A 94 -7.07 4.74 -7.25
C ALA A 94 -7.06 5.51 -8.58
N LYS A 95 -6.04 5.30 -9.43
CA LYS A 95 -5.99 5.88 -10.78
C LYS A 95 -7.17 5.42 -11.64
N VAL A 96 -7.54 4.13 -11.57
CA VAL A 96 -8.71 3.62 -12.31
C VAL A 96 -10.01 4.19 -11.76
N ALA A 97 -10.15 4.26 -10.43
CA ALA A 97 -11.33 4.82 -9.75
C ALA A 97 -11.52 6.31 -10.05
N THR A 98 -10.43 7.06 -10.26
CA THR A 98 -10.45 8.49 -10.62
C THR A 98 -10.46 8.75 -12.13
N GLY A 99 -10.58 7.70 -12.96
CA GLY A 99 -10.73 7.84 -14.41
C GLY A 99 -9.45 8.33 -15.13
N ARG A 100 -8.27 8.07 -14.59
CA ARG A 100 -7.00 8.43 -15.25
C ARG A 100 -6.82 7.61 -16.52
N LYS A 101 -6.50 8.26 -17.64
CA LYS A 101 -6.23 7.59 -18.92
C LYS A 101 -5.10 6.56 -18.76
N GLY A 102 -5.32 5.34 -19.26
CA GLY A 102 -4.33 4.25 -19.23
C GLY A 102 -4.21 3.52 -17.90
N ALA A 103 -4.98 3.90 -16.87
CA ALA A 103 -4.88 3.31 -15.53
C ALA A 103 -5.22 1.82 -15.50
N GLU A 104 -6.08 1.34 -16.39
CA GLU A 104 -6.44 -0.07 -16.49
C GLU A 104 -5.22 -0.95 -16.85
N ALA A 105 -4.37 -0.46 -17.75
CA ALA A 105 -3.14 -1.13 -18.13
C ALA A 105 -2.11 -1.12 -16.99
N GLU A 106 -2.00 0.01 -16.28
CA GLU A 106 -1.17 0.10 -15.08
C GLU A 106 -1.63 -0.87 -13.98
N LEU A 107 -2.95 -0.96 -13.76
CA LEU A 107 -3.54 -1.90 -12.80
C LEU A 107 -3.25 -3.35 -13.19
N LYS A 108 -3.37 -3.70 -14.48
CA LYS A 108 -3.01 -5.02 -14.98
C LYS A 108 -1.53 -5.35 -14.74
N LYS A 109 -0.64 -4.38 -14.89
CA LYS A 109 0.81 -4.54 -14.61
C LYS A 109 1.09 -4.66 -13.12
N ALA A 110 0.40 -3.88 -12.28
CA ALA A 110 0.53 -3.92 -10.83
C ALA A 110 -0.01 -5.23 -10.22
N ALA A 111 -1.00 -5.86 -10.86
CA ALA A 111 -1.56 -7.17 -10.50
C ALA A 111 -0.59 -8.34 -10.78
N SER A 112 0.62 -8.28 -10.22
CA SER A 112 1.70 -9.24 -10.40
C SER A 112 1.56 -10.46 -9.46
N CYS A 113 0.50 -11.26 -9.65
CA CYS A 113 0.12 -12.37 -8.75
C CYS A 113 1.30 -13.27 -8.35
N GLY A 114 2.15 -13.67 -9.31
CA GLY A 114 3.29 -14.55 -9.04
C GLY A 114 4.39 -13.88 -8.19
N ALA A 115 4.73 -12.63 -8.49
CA ALA A 115 5.77 -11.90 -7.75
C ALA A 115 5.35 -11.61 -6.31
N CYS A 116 4.06 -11.32 -6.07
CA CYS A 116 3.55 -11.12 -4.72
C CYS A 116 3.45 -12.45 -3.96
N HIS A 117 2.86 -13.50 -4.57
CA HIS A 117 2.71 -14.78 -3.90
C HIS A 117 4.03 -15.47 -3.57
N LYS A 118 5.07 -15.36 -4.43
CA LYS A 118 6.39 -15.93 -4.14
C LYS A 118 7.02 -15.36 -2.87
N ALA A 119 6.77 -14.08 -2.58
CA ALA A 119 7.33 -13.40 -1.42
C ALA A 119 6.46 -13.53 -0.16
N HIS A 120 5.13 -13.65 -0.30
CA HIS A 120 4.20 -13.40 0.81
C HIS A 120 3.12 -14.47 1.06
N LYS A 121 3.07 -15.56 0.28
CA LYS A 121 2.10 -16.67 0.44
C LYS A 121 2.78 -17.92 1.00
#